data_AF-A0A1X7VQ94-F1
#
_entry.id   AF-A0A1X7VQ94-F1
#
_cell.length_a   1.000
_cell.length_b   1.000
_cell.length_c   1.000
_cell.angle_alpha   90.00
_cell.angle_beta   90.00
_cell.angle_gamma   90.00
#
_symmetry.space_group_name_H-M   'P 1'
#
loop_
_entity.id
_entity.type
_entity.pdbx_description
1 polymer ?
#
loop_
_entity_poly.entity_id
_entity_poly.type
_entity_poly.pdbx_seq_one_letter_code
_entity_poly.pdbx_strand_id
1 'polypeptide(L)'
;VGVCIADTESYQIVGIGYNSMPCVKGRSNNDKIFPWKGLSENASKEEKNNKDKNTELKYPFAVHAAVNAITNRTRDKLDGCTIYVTLKPDEDCARAIQQAGIKEVVYCIYKRTQERETRNTGMMTAEAFLKSNNIELKNLGESASDKFTGNEVVKGLQSRIHEPQPNDDEPYKNALTWEDFFMEIAKLSRERPGLFDTAGLRLRTGACIVSPSNQVMAVGYSGYPEDMELGEIIEYDKEYIAHAEYKAIIGGPSVRGCTLYVTSYPCNVCAKLIAQSGISEIVYGKPHIDPGAKKILKECLDGKSKIRPKAI
;
A
#
# COMPACT_ATOMS: atom_id res chain seq x y z
N VAL A 1 -2.03 -3.14 -11.04
CA VAL A 1 -2.92 -2.12 -10.45
C VAL A 1 -2.68 -2.11 -8.96
N GLY A 2 -2.51 -0.92 -8.38
CA GLY A 2 -2.37 -0.73 -6.93
C GLY A 2 -3.49 0.14 -6.39
N VAL A 3 -3.84 -0.08 -5.12
CA VAL A 3 -4.88 0.64 -4.38
C VAL A 3 -4.41 0.98 -2.98
N CYS A 4 -4.80 2.16 -2.52
CA CYS A 4 -4.67 2.61 -1.14
C CYS A 4 -6.00 3.22 -0.69
N ILE A 5 -6.45 2.93 0.52
CA ILE A 5 -7.65 3.52 1.14
C ILE A 5 -7.15 4.34 2.33
N ALA A 6 -7.50 5.61 2.36
CA ALA A 6 -7.14 6.53 3.43
C ALA A 6 -8.39 7.09 4.08
N ASP A 7 -8.37 7.19 5.41
CA ASP A 7 -9.39 7.87 6.19
C ASP A 7 -9.25 9.40 6.03
N THR A 8 -10.34 10.12 5.83
CA THR A 8 -10.29 11.55 5.50
C THR A 8 -10.04 12.45 6.71
N GLU A 9 -10.29 11.96 7.92
CA GLU A 9 -10.11 12.71 9.17
C GLU A 9 -8.71 12.48 9.74
N SER A 10 -8.35 11.22 9.99
CA SER A 10 -7.07 10.85 10.59
C SER A 10 -5.91 10.75 9.59
N TYR A 11 -6.21 10.74 8.29
CA TYR A 11 -5.26 10.50 7.21
C TYR A 11 -4.49 9.16 7.30
N GLN A 12 -4.93 8.25 8.15
CA GLN A 12 -4.34 6.91 8.27
C GLN A 12 -4.65 6.09 7.03
N ILE A 13 -3.68 5.26 6.64
CA ILE A 13 -3.90 4.26 5.60
C ILE A 13 -4.61 3.07 6.24
N VAL A 14 -5.84 2.81 5.79
CA VAL A 14 -6.74 1.80 6.36
C VAL A 14 -6.93 0.58 5.47
N GLY A 15 -6.34 0.59 4.28
CA GLY A 15 -6.30 -0.57 3.38
C GLY A 15 -5.32 -0.38 2.25
N ILE A 16 -4.57 -1.42 1.90
CA ILE A 16 -3.70 -1.47 0.72
C ILE A 16 -4.04 -2.72 -0.07
N GLY A 17 -4.09 -2.58 -1.39
CA GLY A 17 -4.40 -3.69 -2.29
C GLY A 17 -3.61 -3.64 -3.59
N TYR A 18 -3.39 -4.81 -4.14
CA TYR A 18 -2.81 -5.04 -5.46
C TYR A 18 -3.53 -6.23 -6.09
N ASN A 19 -3.45 -6.38 -7.41
CA ASN A 19 -4.03 -7.54 -8.07
C ASN A 19 -3.27 -8.79 -7.62
N SER A 20 -3.99 -9.82 -7.19
CA SER A 20 -3.40 -11.06 -6.72
C SER A 20 -4.35 -12.23 -6.94
N MET A 21 -3.80 -13.44 -6.85
CA MET A 21 -4.59 -14.66 -6.77
C MET A 21 -5.10 -14.88 -5.33
N PRO A 22 -6.18 -15.64 -5.14
CA PRO A 22 -6.78 -15.83 -3.82
C PRO A 22 -5.78 -16.48 -2.86
N CYS A 23 -5.80 -16.04 -1.61
CA CYS A 23 -4.93 -16.59 -0.58
C CYS A 23 -5.37 -18.00 -0.18
N VAL A 24 -4.47 -18.99 -0.35
CA VAL A 24 -4.72 -20.36 0.10
C VAL A 24 -3.96 -20.59 1.41
N LYS A 25 -4.71 -20.69 2.51
CA LYS A 25 -4.14 -20.88 3.86
C LYS A 25 -3.20 -22.09 3.90
N GLY A 26 -2.01 -21.89 4.47
CA GLY A 26 -0.98 -22.94 4.61
C GLY A 26 -0.11 -23.17 3.39
N ARG A 27 -0.28 -22.39 2.31
CA ARG A 27 0.61 -22.43 1.13
C ARG A 27 1.32 -21.09 0.96
N SER A 28 2.61 -21.13 0.66
CA SER A 28 3.49 -19.95 0.66
C SER A 28 3.54 -19.18 -0.66
N ASN A 29 2.99 -19.74 -1.76
CA ASN A 29 3.06 -19.10 -3.07
C ASN A 29 1.80 -19.41 -3.90
N ASN A 30 0.85 -18.46 -3.92
CA ASN A 30 -0.39 -18.59 -4.67
C ASN A 30 -0.17 -18.58 -6.19
N ASP A 31 0.90 -17.93 -6.66
CA ASP A 31 1.25 -17.83 -8.08
C ASP A 31 1.69 -19.18 -8.68
N LYS A 32 2.02 -20.16 -7.82
CA LYS A 32 2.27 -21.55 -8.22
C LYS A 32 1.01 -22.43 -8.19
N ILE A 33 -0.07 -21.94 -7.58
CA ILE A 33 -1.34 -22.67 -7.45
C ILE A 33 -2.27 -22.31 -8.60
N PHE A 34 -2.33 -21.01 -8.93
CA PHE A 34 -3.22 -20.49 -9.97
C PHE A 34 -2.42 -20.08 -11.20
N PRO A 35 -2.82 -20.49 -12.41
CA PRO A 35 -2.15 -20.08 -13.64
C PRO A 35 -2.33 -18.58 -13.87
N TRP A 36 -1.23 -17.88 -14.07
CA TRP A 36 -1.24 -16.49 -14.57
C TRP A 36 -1.49 -16.41 -16.08
N LYS A 37 -1.55 -17.56 -16.75
CA LYS A 37 -1.83 -17.68 -18.17
C LYS A 37 -3.30 -17.32 -18.46
N GLY A 38 -3.48 -16.30 -19.28
CA GLY A 38 -4.78 -16.00 -19.91
C GLY A 38 -4.91 -16.69 -21.27
N LEU A 39 -6.10 -16.57 -21.89
CA LEU A 39 -6.22 -16.85 -23.32
C LEU A 39 -5.40 -15.83 -24.10
N SER A 40 -4.73 -16.28 -25.17
CA SER A 40 -4.07 -15.39 -26.14
C SER A 40 -5.05 -14.32 -26.62
N GLU A 41 -4.58 -13.10 -26.87
CA GLU A 41 -5.42 -12.05 -27.43
C GLU A 41 -6.04 -12.45 -28.78
N ASN A 42 -5.32 -13.31 -29.53
CA ASN A 42 -5.73 -13.89 -30.81
C ASN A 42 -6.65 -15.12 -30.67
N ALA A 43 -7.02 -15.52 -29.44
CA ALA A 43 -7.94 -16.63 -29.24
C ALA A 43 -9.30 -16.33 -29.88
N SER A 44 -9.82 -17.34 -30.58
CA SER A 44 -11.10 -17.32 -31.27
C SER A 44 -12.27 -17.11 -30.30
N LYS A 45 -13.43 -16.68 -30.82
CA LYS A 45 -14.66 -16.53 -30.02
C LYS A 45 -15.11 -17.85 -29.38
N GLU A 46 -14.88 -18.98 -30.05
CA GLU A 46 -15.18 -20.32 -29.53
C GLU A 46 -14.25 -20.70 -28.38
N GLU A 47 -12.94 -20.39 -28.47
CA GLU A 47 -12.00 -20.62 -27.37
C GLU A 47 -12.30 -19.76 -26.14
N LYS A 48 -12.76 -18.52 -26.35
CA LYS A 48 -13.20 -17.62 -25.26
C LYS A 48 -14.49 -18.08 -24.59
N ASN A 49 -15.35 -18.81 -25.32
CA ASN A 49 -16.63 -19.31 -24.82
C ASN A 49 -16.55 -20.75 -24.28
N ASN A 50 -15.42 -21.43 -24.44
CA ASN A 50 -15.23 -22.79 -23.92
C ASN A 50 -15.03 -22.76 -22.39
N LYS A 51 -16.08 -23.12 -21.65
CA LYS A 51 -16.11 -23.11 -20.18
C LYS A 51 -15.05 -24.03 -19.54
N ASP A 52 -14.71 -25.13 -20.19
CA ASP A 52 -13.74 -26.11 -19.66
C ASP A 52 -12.29 -25.60 -19.72
N LYS A 53 -11.97 -24.75 -20.71
CA LYS A 53 -10.68 -24.04 -20.73
C LYS A 53 -10.68 -22.84 -19.79
N ASN A 54 -11.85 -22.23 -19.55
CA ASN A 54 -11.97 -21.01 -18.74
C ASN A 54 -11.61 -21.25 -17.25
N THR A 55 -11.82 -22.46 -16.73
CA THR A 55 -11.42 -22.84 -15.36
C THR A 55 -9.90 -22.98 -15.16
N GLU A 56 -9.11 -23.01 -16.23
CA GLU A 56 -7.65 -23.05 -16.20
C GLU A 56 -7.00 -21.68 -16.51
N LEU A 57 -7.80 -20.60 -16.57
CA LEU A 57 -7.31 -19.26 -16.90
C LEU A 57 -7.15 -18.37 -15.66
N LYS A 58 -6.31 -17.34 -15.79
CA LYS A 58 -6.09 -16.29 -14.78
C LYS A 58 -7.38 -15.59 -14.31
N TYR A 59 -8.29 -15.29 -15.23
CA TYR A 59 -9.35 -14.29 -15.01
C TYR A 59 -10.38 -14.67 -13.93
N PRO A 60 -10.88 -15.91 -13.82
CA PRO A 60 -11.83 -16.27 -12.77
C PRO A 60 -11.25 -16.23 -11.35
N PHE A 61 -9.93 -16.29 -11.20
CA PHE A 61 -9.27 -16.31 -9.89
C PHE A 61 -8.66 -14.98 -9.50
N ALA A 62 -8.33 -14.11 -10.46
CA ALA A 62 -7.71 -12.83 -10.18
C ALA A 62 -8.63 -11.92 -9.35
N VAL A 63 -8.18 -11.57 -8.14
CA VAL A 63 -8.86 -10.58 -7.30
C VAL A 63 -8.29 -9.20 -7.58
N HIS A 64 -9.16 -8.25 -7.87
CA HIS A 64 -8.75 -6.88 -8.19
C HIS A 64 -8.26 -6.12 -6.96
N ALA A 65 -7.29 -5.23 -7.17
CA ALA A 65 -6.64 -4.45 -6.11
C ALA A 65 -7.64 -3.72 -5.20
N ALA A 66 -8.73 -3.15 -5.75
CA ALA A 66 -9.74 -2.44 -4.96
C ALA A 66 -10.47 -3.38 -4.00
N VAL A 67 -10.87 -4.56 -4.49
CA VAL A 67 -11.51 -5.59 -3.67
C VAL A 67 -10.54 -6.08 -2.59
N ASN A 68 -9.28 -6.32 -2.94
CA ASN A 68 -8.25 -6.70 -1.98
C ASN A 68 -8.00 -5.64 -0.89
N ALA A 69 -8.01 -4.35 -1.23
CA ALA A 69 -7.83 -3.28 -0.26
C ALA A 69 -9.03 -3.17 0.70
N ILE A 70 -10.25 -3.32 0.19
CA ILE A 70 -11.49 -3.26 0.98
C ILE A 70 -11.61 -4.48 1.91
N THR A 71 -11.27 -5.66 1.41
CA THR A 71 -11.38 -6.91 2.18
C THR A 71 -10.29 -7.01 3.25
N ASN A 72 -9.06 -6.60 2.94
CA ASN A 72 -7.93 -6.56 3.88
C ASN A 72 -7.77 -5.18 4.53
N ARG A 73 -8.87 -4.50 4.80
CA ARG A 73 -8.87 -3.27 5.58
C ARG A 73 -8.53 -3.53 7.04
N THR A 74 -8.09 -2.50 7.73
CA THR A 74 -7.61 -2.57 9.12
C THR A 74 -8.62 -2.07 10.15
N ARG A 75 -9.78 -1.59 9.69
CA ARG A 75 -10.92 -1.16 10.50
C ARG A 75 -12.24 -1.67 9.92
N ASP A 76 -13.29 -1.70 10.74
CA ASP A 76 -14.55 -2.34 10.34
C ASP A 76 -15.30 -1.60 9.24
N LYS A 77 -15.38 -0.27 9.33
CA LYS A 77 -16.12 0.62 8.44
C LYS A 77 -15.20 1.45 7.55
N LEU A 78 -15.55 1.66 6.29
CA LEU A 78 -14.84 2.57 5.38
C LEU A 78 -15.64 3.84 5.05
N ASP A 79 -16.70 4.12 5.81
CA ASP A 79 -17.34 5.44 5.82
C ASP A 79 -16.31 6.53 6.14
N GLY A 80 -16.34 7.65 5.41
CA GLY A 80 -15.34 8.72 5.56
C GLY A 80 -13.96 8.37 5.02
N CYS A 81 -13.84 7.37 4.15
CA CYS A 81 -12.58 7.06 3.48
C CYS A 81 -12.61 7.46 1.99
N THR A 82 -11.43 7.76 1.46
CA THR A 82 -11.17 7.94 0.03
C THR A 82 -10.34 6.76 -0.49
N ILE A 83 -10.75 6.19 -1.63
CA ILE A 83 -9.98 5.14 -2.30
C ILE A 83 -9.16 5.72 -3.45
N TYR A 84 -7.85 5.50 -3.39
CA TYR A 84 -6.89 5.88 -4.42
C TYR A 84 -6.53 4.64 -5.24
N VAL A 85 -6.73 4.69 -6.55
CA VAL A 85 -6.48 3.55 -7.45
C VAL A 85 -5.70 3.97 -8.70
N THR A 86 -4.71 3.17 -9.10
CA THR A 86 -3.86 3.49 -10.26
C THR A 86 -4.56 3.32 -11.62
N LEU A 87 -5.77 2.77 -11.65
CA LEU A 87 -6.56 2.52 -12.85
C LEU A 87 -8.03 2.78 -12.54
N LYS A 88 -8.77 3.35 -13.48
CA LYS A 88 -10.21 3.53 -13.31
C LYS A 88 -10.89 2.20 -12.92
N PRO A 89 -11.77 2.19 -11.90
CA PRO A 89 -12.50 0.98 -11.50
C PRO A 89 -13.35 0.39 -12.63
N ASP A 90 -13.45 -0.94 -12.66
CA ASP A 90 -14.46 -1.67 -13.42
C ASP A 90 -15.74 -1.90 -12.59
N GLU A 91 -16.71 -2.63 -13.14
CA GLU A 91 -18.02 -2.85 -12.52
C GLU A 91 -17.93 -3.59 -11.18
N ASP A 92 -17.03 -4.58 -11.07
CA ASP A 92 -16.85 -5.36 -9.85
C ASP A 92 -16.19 -4.52 -8.75
N CYS A 93 -15.16 -3.76 -9.11
CA CYS A 93 -14.54 -2.81 -8.18
C CYS A 93 -15.54 -1.74 -7.73
N ALA A 94 -16.34 -1.20 -8.66
CA ALA A 94 -17.33 -0.18 -8.36
C ALA A 94 -18.43 -0.68 -7.40
N ARG A 95 -18.92 -1.90 -7.60
CA ARG A 95 -19.86 -2.55 -6.67
C ARG A 95 -19.25 -2.74 -5.29
N ALA A 96 -18.01 -3.21 -5.21
CA ALA A 96 -17.31 -3.39 -3.94
C ALA A 96 -17.10 -2.05 -3.20
N ILE A 97 -16.70 -0.99 -3.92
CA ILE A 97 -16.51 0.36 -3.38
C ILE A 97 -17.81 0.89 -2.75
N GLN A 98 -18.93 0.80 -3.49
CA GLN A 98 -20.24 1.23 -2.99
C GLN A 98 -20.68 0.41 -1.77
N GLN A 99 -20.52 -0.91 -1.80
CA GLN A 99 -20.88 -1.78 -0.68
C GLN A 99 -20.04 -1.50 0.57
N ALA A 100 -18.80 -1.04 0.39
CA ALA A 100 -17.91 -0.67 1.48
C ALA A 100 -18.24 0.69 2.13
N GLY A 101 -19.13 1.49 1.53
CA GLY A 101 -19.51 2.81 2.04
C GLY A 101 -18.56 3.95 1.66
N ILE A 102 -17.61 3.72 0.75
CA ILE A 102 -16.64 4.73 0.30
C ILE A 102 -17.35 5.74 -0.62
N LYS A 103 -17.09 7.04 -0.42
CA LYS A 103 -17.77 8.13 -1.13
C LYS A 103 -16.90 8.91 -2.11
N GLU A 104 -15.59 8.73 -2.07
CA GLU A 104 -14.67 9.36 -3.02
C GLU A 104 -13.71 8.33 -3.62
N VAL A 105 -13.62 8.32 -4.94
CA VAL A 105 -12.70 7.51 -5.73
C VAL A 105 -11.76 8.45 -6.47
N VAL A 106 -10.49 8.40 -6.09
CA VAL A 106 -9.41 9.10 -6.78
C VAL A 106 -8.67 8.10 -7.64
N TYR A 107 -8.51 8.37 -8.93
CA TYR A 107 -7.78 7.49 -9.82
C TYR A 107 -6.76 8.23 -10.68
N CYS A 108 -5.67 7.54 -10.98
CA CYS A 108 -4.72 7.95 -12.02
C CYS A 108 -5.02 7.15 -13.28
N ILE A 109 -4.93 7.77 -14.46
CA ILE A 109 -4.94 7.03 -15.72
C ILE A 109 -3.50 6.65 -16.03
N TYR A 110 -3.18 5.38 -15.84
CA TYR A 110 -2.03 4.79 -16.49
C TYR A 110 -2.46 4.28 -17.86
N LYS A 111 -1.94 4.90 -18.94
CA LYS A 111 -2.24 4.56 -20.34
C LYS A 111 -2.21 3.04 -20.55
N ARG A 112 -3.38 2.41 -20.62
CA ARG A 112 -3.58 1.19 -21.42
C ARG A 112 -3.97 1.70 -22.80
N THR A 113 -3.30 1.23 -23.85
CA THR A 113 -3.48 1.69 -25.25
C THR A 113 -4.93 2.09 -25.57
N GLN A 114 -5.12 3.22 -26.27
CA GLN A 114 -6.44 3.80 -26.59
C GLN A 114 -7.44 2.80 -27.23
N GLU A 115 -6.93 1.76 -27.90
CA GLU A 115 -7.74 0.67 -28.45
C GLU A 115 -8.45 -0.20 -27.41
N ARG A 116 -7.93 -0.32 -26.18
CA ARG A 116 -8.63 -1.03 -25.09
C ARG A 116 -9.66 -0.14 -24.41
N GLU A 117 -9.44 1.18 -24.31
CA GLU A 117 -10.42 2.11 -23.71
C GLU A 117 -11.72 2.15 -24.51
N THR A 118 -11.64 2.15 -25.84
CA THR A 118 -12.82 2.11 -26.73
C THR A 118 -13.60 0.80 -26.67
N ARG A 119 -13.00 -0.29 -26.20
CA ARG A 119 -13.63 -1.62 -26.06
C ARG A 119 -14.11 -1.95 -24.65
N ASN A 120 -13.74 -1.16 -23.64
CA ASN A 120 -13.95 -1.53 -22.24
C ASN A 120 -15.27 -0.96 -21.68
N THR A 121 -16.38 -1.45 -22.23
CA THR A 121 -17.76 -1.08 -21.82
C THR A 121 -17.95 -1.12 -20.29
N GLY A 122 -17.35 -2.09 -19.61
CA GLY A 122 -17.43 -2.24 -18.16
C GLY A 122 -16.94 -1.03 -17.36
N MET A 123 -15.88 -0.32 -17.81
CA MET A 123 -15.40 0.88 -17.11
C MET A 123 -16.35 2.09 -17.28
N MET A 124 -17.09 2.15 -18.39
CA MET A 124 -18.11 3.18 -18.60
C MET A 124 -19.35 2.89 -17.74
N THR A 125 -19.77 1.63 -17.66
CA THR A 125 -20.85 1.20 -16.75
C THR A 125 -20.50 1.50 -15.30
N ALA A 126 -19.26 1.20 -14.90
CA ALA A 126 -18.76 1.45 -13.54
C ALA A 126 -18.84 2.93 -13.15
N GLU A 127 -18.45 3.83 -14.06
CA GLU A 127 -18.57 5.27 -13.82
C GLU A 127 -20.02 5.71 -13.65
N ALA A 128 -20.92 5.26 -14.52
CA ALA A 128 -22.35 5.55 -14.41
C ALA A 128 -22.94 5.00 -13.10
N PHE A 129 -22.52 3.79 -12.70
CA PHE A 129 -22.92 3.18 -11.43
C PHE A 129 -22.44 3.99 -10.22
N LEU A 130 -21.15 4.37 -10.17
CA LEU A 130 -20.61 5.15 -9.06
C LEU A 130 -21.30 6.53 -8.95
N LYS A 131 -21.47 7.24 -10.07
CA LYS A 131 -22.15 8.55 -10.10
C LYS A 131 -23.61 8.46 -9.65
N SER A 132 -24.36 7.48 -10.13
CA SER A 132 -25.77 7.28 -9.73
C SER A 132 -25.94 6.94 -8.24
N ASN A 133 -24.87 6.48 -7.59
CA ASN A 133 -24.84 6.19 -6.16
C ASN A 133 -24.21 7.32 -5.30
N ASN A 134 -24.04 8.51 -5.88
CA ASN A 134 -23.41 9.68 -5.24
C ASN A 134 -21.99 9.40 -4.72
N ILE A 135 -21.19 8.68 -5.50
CA ILE A 135 -19.75 8.52 -5.27
C ILE A 135 -18.99 9.47 -6.19
N GLU A 136 -18.16 10.33 -5.61
CA GLU A 136 -17.32 11.27 -6.33
C GLU A 136 -16.17 10.54 -7.04
N LEU A 137 -15.89 10.94 -8.28
CA LEU A 137 -14.82 10.39 -9.11
C LEU A 137 -13.87 11.51 -9.51
N LYS A 138 -12.61 11.41 -9.08
CA LYS A 138 -11.57 12.38 -9.36
C LYS A 138 -10.43 11.74 -10.13
N ASN A 139 -10.22 12.23 -11.35
CA ASN A 139 -9.07 11.86 -12.16
C ASN A 139 -7.89 12.79 -11.84
N LEU A 140 -6.79 12.24 -11.35
CA LEU A 140 -5.56 13.02 -11.07
C LEU A 140 -4.79 13.41 -12.34
N GLY A 141 -5.13 12.83 -13.51
CA GLY A 141 -4.44 13.08 -14.77
C GLY A 141 -3.00 12.56 -14.79
N GLU A 142 -2.28 12.84 -15.88
CA GLU A 142 -0.86 12.46 -16.02
C GLU A 142 0.06 13.33 -15.13
N SER A 143 -0.30 14.58 -14.83
CA SER A 143 0.55 15.51 -14.06
C SER A 143 0.84 15.08 -12.61
N ALA A 144 0.07 14.12 -12.06
CA ALA A 144 0.36 13.53 -10.76
C ALA A 144 1.62 12.64 -10.75
N SER A 145 2.06 12.13 -11.91
CA SER A 145 3.29 11.32 -12.00
C SER A 145 4.56 12.13 -11.80
N ASP A 146 4.51 13.43 -12.09
CA ASP A 146 5.71 14.28 -12.18
C ASP A 146 6.34 14.58 -10.81
N LYS A 147 5.52 14.55 -9.75
CA LYS A 147 5.95 14.83 -8.37
C LYS A 147 6.95 13.82 -7.82
N PHE A 148 6.93 12.58 -8.31
CA PHE A 148 7.78 11.49 -7.82
C PHE A 148 8.84 11.06 -8.85
N THR A 149 9.08 11.88 -9.87
CA THR A 149 10.12 11.64 -10.88
C THR A 149 11.51 11.50 -10.27
N GLY A 150 11.77 11.98 -9.05
CA GLY A 150 13.03 11.74 -8.34
C GLY A 150 13.19 10.33 -7.76
N ASN A 151 12.11 9.60 -7.51
CA ASN A 151 12.15 8.30 -6.83
C ASN A 151 12.43 7.15 -7.82
N GLU A 152 13.51 6.40 -7.61
CA GLU A 152 13.95 5.34 -8.52
C GLU A 152 12.97 4.16 -8.63
N VAL A 153 12.29 3.81 -7.54
CA VAL A 153 11.28 2.75 -7.53
C VAL A 153 10.05 3.20 -8.29
N VAL A 154 9.60 4.44 -8.07
CA VAL A 154 8.50 5.01 -8.84
C VAL A 154 8.90 5.06 -10.31
N LYS A 155 10.02 5.69 -10.69
CA LYS A 155 10.55 5.70 -12.07
C LYS A 155 10.59 4.31 -12.69
N GLY A 156 11.12 3.32 -11.97
CA GLY A 156 11.18 1.93 -12.44
C GLY A 156 9.79 1.31 -12.62
N LEU A 157 8.82 1.61 -11.76
CA LEU A 157 7.44 1.20 -11.95
C LEU A 157 6.77 1.95 -13.11
N GLN A 158 7.12 3.23 -13.33
CA GLN A 158 6.59 4.05 -14.42
C GLN A 158 7.11 3.59 -15.79
N SER A 159 8.41 3.27 -15.90
CA SER A 159 9.00 2.76 -17.13
C SER A 159 8.40 1.41 -17.53
N ARG A 160 8.15 0.52 -16.54
CA ARG A 160 7.50 -0.78 -16.75
C ARG A 160 6.11 -0.70 -17.37
N ILE A 161 5.45 0.45 -17.30
CA ILE A 161 4.11 0.61 -17.88
C ILE A 161 4.18 1.00 -19.35
N HIS A 162 5.30 1.59 -19.79
CA HIS A 162 5.56 1.95 -21.18
C HIS A 162 6.28 0.82 -21.93
N GLU A 163 6.91 -0.11 -21.22
CA GLU A 163 7.48 -1.33 -21.81
C GLU A 163 6.37 -2.31 -22.24
N PRO A 164 6.56 -3.06 -23.34
CA PRO A 164 5.71 -4.20 -23.66
C PRO A 164 5.66 -5.11 -22.44
N GLN A 165 4.48 -5.32 -21.88
CA GLN A 165 4.33 -6.24 -20.76
C GLN A 165 4.85 -7.61 -21.22
N PRO A 166 5.71 -8.30 -20.45
CA PRO A 166 6.14 -9.64 -20.81
C PRO A 166 4.91 -10.52 -21.00
N ASN A 167 4.97 -11.48 -21.93
CA ASN A 167 3.90 -12.45 -22.15
C ASN A 167 3.43 -13.00 -20.79
N ASP A 168 2.11 -12.97 -20.54
CA ASP A 168 1.42 -13.37 -19.30
C ASP A 168 1.70 -14.84 -18.86
N ASP A 169 2.62 -15.55 -19.50
CA ASP A 169 2.92 -16.96 -19.29
C ASP A 169 3.82 -17.25 -18.07
N GLU A 170 4.52 -16.26 -17.49
CA GLU A 170 5.40 -16.45 -16.32
C GLU A 170 5.31 -15.32 -15.26
N PRO A 171 5.58 -15.61 -13.96
CA PRO A 171 5.72 -14.59 -12.93
C PRO A 171 6.74 -13.53 -13.35
N TYR A 172 6.43 -12.25 -13.07
CA TYR A 172 7.26 -11.14 -13.49
C TYR A 172 8.69 -11.25 -12.90
N LYS A 173 9.70 -11.44 -13.75
CA LYS A 173 11.10 -11.72 -13.35
C LYS A 173 11.73 -10.65 -12.46
N ASN A 174 11.25 -9.40 -12.54
CA ASN A 174 11.74 -8.26 -11.77
C ASN A 174 10.72 -7.77 -10.71
N ALA A 175 9.96 -8.70 -10.12
CA ALA A 175 9.01 -8.38 -9.06
C ALA A 175 9.74 -7.89 -7.81
N LEU A 176 9.14 -6.90 -7.12
CA LEU A 176 9.67 -6.44 -5.83
C LEU A 176 9.56 -7.57 -4.81
N THR A 177 10.60 -7.76 -4.00
CA THR A 177 10.48 -8.63 -2.83
C THR A 177 9.50 -7.99 -1.82
N TRP A 178 8.94 -8.80 -0.92
CA TRP A 178 8.08 -8.27 0.16
C TRP A 178 8.81 -7.22 1.00
N GLU A 179 10.08 -7.46 1.33
CA GLU A 179 10.88 -6.54 2.11
C GLU A 179 11.19 -5.23 1.36
N ASP A 180 11.37 -5.27 0.04
CA ASP A 180 11.46 -4.05 -0.78
C ASP A 180 10.14 -3.31 -0.77
N PHE A 181 9.05 -4.01 -1.08
CA PHE A 181 7.72 -3.40 -1.12
C PHE A 181 7.37 -2.67 0.19
N PHE A 182 7.55 -3.33 1.34
CA PHE A 182 7.19 -2.72 2.63
C PHE A 182 8.16 -1.62 3.08
N MET A 183 9.46 -1.76 2.82
CA MET A 183 10.39 -0.67 3.09
C MET A 183 10.14 0.54 2.19
N GLU A 184 9.76 0.34 0.93
CA GLU A 184 9.45 1.46 0.02
C GLU A 184 8.18 2.20 0.45
N ILE A 185 7.17 1.52 1.01
CA ILE A 185 6.04 2.19 1.67
C ILE A 185 6.53 3.05 2.83
N ALA A 186 7.41 2.52 3.70
CA ALA A 186 7.98 3.30 4.79
C ALA A 186 8.78 4.51 4.28
N LYS A 187 9.63 4.33 3.24
CA LYS A 187 10.36 5.45 2.62
C LYS A 187 9.44 6.48 1.98
N LEU A 188 8.37 6.08 1.32
CA LEU A 188 7.40 7.00 0.73
C LEU A 188 6.65 7.78 1.82
N SER A 189 6.26 7.13 2.91
CA SER A 189 5.59 7.79 4.04
C SER A 189 6.46 8.90 4.66
N ARG A 190 7.78 8.69 4.71
CA ARG A 190 8.75 9.69 5.18
C ARG A 190 8.73 10.99 4.37
N GLU A 191 8.27 10.96 3.12
CA GLU A 191 8.19 12.14 2.24
C GLU A 191 6.89 12.95 2.44
N ARG A 192 5.93 12.44 3.23
CA ARG A 192 4.66 13.12 3.51
C ARG A 192 4.78 14.46 4.24
N PRO A 193 5.70 14.69 5.20
CA PRO A 193 5.89 16.00 5.83
C PRO A 193 6.28 17.04 4.78
N GLY A 194 5.29 17.64 4.12
CA GLY A 194 5.48 18.66 3.11
C GLY A 194 5.99 19.93 3.75
N LEU A 195 7.02 20.54 3.15
CA LEU A 195 7.52 21.93 3.29
C LEU A 195 7.78 22.56 4.67
N PHE A 196 7.29 22.03 5.80
CA PHE A 196 7.49 22.60 7.15
C PHE A 196 8.78 22.12 7.83
N ASP A 197 9.57 21.30 7.14
CA ASP A 197 10.75 20.64 7.69
C ASP A 197 11.96 20.79 6.76
N THR A 198 12.40 22.01 6.50
CA THR A 198 13.66 22.26 5.77
C THR A 198 14.89 22.10 6.68
N ALA A 199 14.72 22.22 8.00
CA ALA A 199 15.80 22.10 8.99
C ALA A 199 16.02 20.67 9.52
N GLY A 200 14.98 19.83 9.59
CA GLY A 200 15.00 18.47 10.12
C GLY A 200 14.96 17.36 9.06
N LEU A 201 15.32 17.66 7.80
CA LEU A 201 15.49 16.67 6.70
C LEU A 201 16.28 15.41 7.11
N ARG A 202 17.19 15.52 8.09
CA ARG A 202 17.98 14.39 8.62
C ARG A 202 17.22 13.48 9.59
N LEU A 203 16.12 13.95 10.18
CA LEU A 203 15.34 13.28 11.22
C LEU A 203 14.05 12.65 10.70
N ARG A 204 13.65 12.96 9.44
CA ARG A 204 12.46 12.36 8.84
C ARG A 204 12.54 10.85 8.88
N THR A 205 11.50 10.25 9.44
CA THR A 205 11.36 8.81 9.55
C THR A 205 10.01 8.40 9.00
N GLY A 206 9.95 7.24 8.37
CA GLY A 206 8.72 6.60 7.94
C GLY A 206 8.67 5.16 8.46
N ALA A 207 7.45 4.66 8.64
CA ALA A 207 7.17 3.36 9.23
C ALA A 207 6.03 2.66 8.48
N CYS A 208 6.14 1.34 8.33
CA CYS A 208 5.12 0.47 7.76
C CYS A 208 5.04 -0.79 8.63
N ILE A 209 3.86 -1.06 9.19
CA ILE A 209 3.64 -2.24 10.03
C ILE A 209 2.86 -3.27 9.21
N VAL A 210 3.32 -4.52 9.24
CA VAL A 210 2.84 -5.58 8.36
C VAL A 210 2.52 -6.83 9.15
N SER A 211 1.37 -7.45 8.88
CA SER A 211 0.98 -8.71 9.49
C SER A 211 1.81 -9.89 8.98
N PRO A 212 1.80 -11.05 9.67
CA PRO A 212 2.41 -12.28 9.16
C PRO A 212 1.86 -12.76 7.81
N SER A 213 0.70 -12.28 7.39
CA SER A 213 0.08 -12.58 6.10
C SER A 213 0.39 -11.53 5.02
N ASN A 214 1.41 -10.69 5.22
CA ASN A 214 1.84 -9.64 4.29
C ASN A 214 0.77 -8.56 4.02
N GLN A 215 -0.12 -8.33 4.99
CA GLN A 215 -1.08 -7.23 4.95
C GLN A 215 -0.49 -6.01 5.65
N VAL A 216 -0.57 -4.84 5.02
CA VAL A 216 -0.18 -3.59 5.67
C VAL A 216 -1.23 -3.20 6.70
N MET A 217 -0.81 -3.12 7.96
CA MET A 217 -1.66 -2.85 9.11
C MET A 217 -1.73 -1.36 9.45
N ALA A 218 -0.62 -0.65 9.30
CA ALA A 218 -0.54 0.78 9.52
C ALA A 218 0.68 1.39 8.82
N VAL A 219 0.61 2.68 8.50
CA VAL A 219 1.71 3.46 7.94
C VAL A 219 1.85 4.74 8.75
N GLY A 220 3.07 5.09 9.12
CA GLY A 220 3.35 6.27 9.93
C GLY A 220 4.50 7.08 9.36
N TYR A 221 4.52 8.37 9.68
CA TYR A 221 5.58 9.29 9.31
C TYR A 221 5.87 10.21 10.49
N SER A 222 7.11 10.67 10.61
CA SER A 222 7.47 11.65 11.62
C SER A 222 6.90 13.02 11.28
N GLY A 223 6.26 13.70 12.21
CA GLY A 223 5.76 15.06 12.03
C GLY A 223 4.96 15.53 13.23
N TYR A 224 4.51 16.79 13.20
CA TYR A 224 3.59 17.32 14.21
C TYR A 224 2.30 16.47 14.28
N PRO A 225 1.60 16.45 15.44
CA PRO A 225 0.27 15.86 15.56
C PRO A 225 -0.70 16.50 14.55
N GLU A 226 -1.65 15.73 14.00
CA GLU A 226 -2.52 16.19 12.91
C GLU A 226 -3.46 17.33 13.35
N ASP A 227 -3.96 17.29 14.59
CA ASP A 227 -4.90 18.30 15.13
C ASP A 227 -4.19 19.51 15.77
N MET A 228 -2.87 19.63 15.60
CA MET A 228 -2.13 20.76 16.14
C MET A 228 -2.39 22.01 15.30
N GLU A 229 -3.09 22.99 15.88
CA GLU A 229 -3.21 24.32 15.29
C GLU A 229 -1.84 25.02 15.34
N LEU A 230 -1.14 25.03 14.20
CA LEU A 230 0.21 25.60 14.05
C LEU A 230 0.30 27.12 14.31
N GLY A 231 -0.82 27.79 14.59
CA GLY A 231 -0.93 29.24 14.74
C GLY A 231 -0.05 29.86 15.84
N GLU A 232 0.47 29.06 16.77
CA GLU A 232 1.36 29.53 17.85
C GLU A 232 2.82 29.09 17.69
N ILE A 233 3.13 28.17 16.77
CA ILE A 233 4.48 27.64 16.58
C ILE A 233 5.15 28.38 15.41
N ILE A 234 5.77 29.50 15.74
CA ILE A 234 6.46 30.38 14.79
C ILE A 234 7.83 29.80 14.37
N GLU A 235 8.41 28.90 15.19
CA GLU A 235 9.71 28.27 14.98
C GLU A 235 9.67 26.74 15.09
N TYR A 236 10.52 26.04 14.34
CA TYR A 236 10.64 24.58 14.40
C TYR A 236 11.00 24.12 15.81
N ASP A 237 10.14 23.29 16.41
CA ASP A 237 10.42 22.65 17.68
C ASP A 237 10.25 21.13 17.56
N LYS A 238 11.40 20.45 17.69
CA LYS A 238 11.51 18.99 17.63
C LYS A 238 10.76 18.28 18.76
N GLU A 239 10.46 18.97 19.86
CA GLU A 239 9.81 18.36 21.04
C GLU A 239 8.37 17.93 20.75
N TYR A 240 7.69 18.61 19.81
CA TYR A 240 6.33 18.26 19.40
C TYR A 240 6.27 17.22 18.28
N ILE A 241 7.41 16.78 17.73
CA ILE A 241 7.43 15.83 16.62
C ILE A 241 7.10 14.43 17.13
N ALA A 242 5.95 13.91 16.71
CA ALA A 242 5.62 12.51 16.88
C ALA A 242 6.42 11.67 15.87
N HIS A 243 7.07 10.61 16.37
CA HIS A 243 7.85 9.69 15.54
C HIS A 243 6.94 8.79 14.69
N ALA A 244 7.47 8.28 13.58
CA ALA A 244 6.72 7.45 12.64
C ALA A 244 6.18 6.16 13.28
N GLU A 245 7.00 5.51 14.10
CA GLU A 245 6.64 4.29 14.83
C GLU A 245 5.47 4.55 15.79
N TYR A 246 5.50 5.70 16.46
CA TYR A 246 4.43 6.13 17.37
C TYR A 246 3.11 6.31 16.62
N LYS A 247 3.11 7.09 15.54
CA LYS A 247 1.92 7.31 14.72
C LYS A 247 1.37 6.01 14.14
N ALA A 248 2.23 5.12 13.64
CA ALA A 248 1.81 3.83 13.08
C ALA A 248 1.20 2.88 14.13
N ILE A 249 1.76 2.83 15.35
CA ILE A 249 1.29 1.93 16.41
C ILE A 249 -0.03 2.44 17.01
N ILE A 250 -0.15 3.74 17.25
CA ILE A 250 -1.32 4.31 17.96
C ILE A 250 -2.47 4.62 17.01
N GLY A 251 -2.19 5.06 15.78
CA GLY A 251 -3.21 5.32 14.76
C GLY A 251 -3.74 4.06 14.07
N GLY A 252 -3.11 2.91 14.32
CA GLY A 252 -3.42 1.63 13.66
C GLY A 252 -4.25 0.65 14.50
N PRO A 253 -4.60 -0.51 13.94
CA PRO A 253 -5.19 -1.62 14.69
C PRO A 253 -4.17 -2.27 15.64
N SER A 254 -4.55 -3.34 16.34
CA SER A 254 -3.59 -4.16 17.08
C SER A 254 -2.49 -4.71 16.15
N VAL A 255 -1.22 -4.48 16.54
CA VAL A 255 -0.02 -4.86 15.76
C VAL A 255 0.79 -6.00 16.40
N ARG A 256 0.19 -6.74 17.33
CA ARG A 256 0.86 -7.87 17.98
C ARG A 256 1.24 -8.94 16.95
N GLY A 257 2.50 -9.40 17.01
CA GLY A 257 3.06 -10.37 16.08
C GLY A 257 3.35 -9.83 14.67
N CYS A 258 3.21 -8.51 14.45
CA CYS A 258 3.53 -7.89 13.18
C CYS A 258 5.04 -7.61 13.04
N THR A 259 5.46 -7.33 11.81
CA THR A 259 6.78 -6.81 11.46
C THR A 259 6.70 -5.30 11.23
N LEU A 260 7.60 -4.55 11.87
CA LEU A 260 7.79 -3.12 11.65
C LEU A 260 8.95 -2.88 10.67
N TYR A 261 8.64 -2.32 9.51
CA TYR A 261 9.61 -1.75 8.58
C TYR A 261 9.75 -0.25 8.87
N VAL A 262 10.94 0.20 9.23
CA VAL A 262 11.18 1.60 9.63
C VAL A 262 12.42 2.16 8.94
N THR A 263 12.40 3.41 8.49
CA THR A 263 13.54 3.98 7.74
C THR A 263 14.76 4.26 8.60
N SER A 264 14.59 4.38 9.91
CA SER A 264 15.61 4.73 10.91
C SER A 264 15.50 3.79 12.11
N TYR A 265 16.62 3.48 12.78
CA TYR A 265 16.58 2.66 13.99
C TYR A 265 15.75 3.34 15.10
N PRO A 266 14.87 2.61 15.83
CA PRO A 266 13.98 3.22 16.83
C PRO A 266 14.71 3.88 18.01
N CYS A 267 14.16 4.98 18.53
CA CYS A 267 14.64 5.62 19.75
C CYS A 267 14.17 4.89 21.03
N ASN A 268 14.64 5.32 22.21
CA ASN A 268 14.26 4.74 23.51
C ASN A 268 12.75 4.70 23.78
N VAL A 269 12.03 5.76 23.41
CA VAL A 269 10.58 5.84 23.63
C VAL A 269 9.85 4.90 22.68
N CYS A 270 10.22 4.92 21.39
CA CYS A 270 9.64 4.03 20.40
C CYS A 270 9.95 2.56 20.71
N ALA A 271 11.16 2.24 21.19
CA ALA A 271 11.53 0.89 21.60
C ALA A 271 10.61 0.31 22.68
N LYS A 272 10.25 1.10 23.69
CA LYS A 272 9.29 0.68 24.73
C LYS A 272 7.90 0.46 24.14
N LEU A 273 7.45 1.35 23.26
CA LEU A 273 6.14 1.23 22.60
C LEU A 273 6.06 0.00 21.70
N ILE A 274 7.12 -0.27 20.92
CA ILE A 274 7.26 -1.45 20.06
C ILE A 274 7.21 -2.74 20.89
N ALA A 275 7.92 -2.77 22.02
CA ALA A 275 7.87 -3.92 22.93
C ALA A 275 6.47 -4.11 23.52
N GLN A 276 5.82 -3.03 23.98
CA GLN A 276 4.50 -3.08 24.59
C GLN A 276 3.40 -3.49 23.59
N SER A 277 3.49 -3.04 22.33
CA SER A 277 2.54 -3.37 21.27
C SER A 277 2.66 -4.82 20.80
N GLY A 278 3.75 -5.50 21.15
CA GLY A 278 3.97 -6.90 20.85
C GLY A 278 4.43 -7.17 19.42
N ILE A 279 5.05 -6.19 18.76
CA ILE A 279 5.71 -6.35 17.45
C ILE A 279 6.83 -7.40 17.58
N SER A 280 6.89 -8.33 16.62
CA SER A 280 7.80 -9.48 16.65
C SER A 280 9.01 -9.36 15.73
N GLU A 281 9.03 -8.41 14.79
CA GLU A 281 10.22 -8.19 13.96
C GLU A 281 10.37 -6.70 13.64
N ILE A 282 11.62 -6.24 13.60
CA ILE A 282 11.98 -4.88 13.22
C ILE A 282 13.02 -4.96 12.11
N VAL A 283 12.67 -4.39 10.95
CA VAL A 283 13.55 -4.23 9.80
C VAL A 283 13.82 -2.74 9.62
N TYR A 284 15.06 -2.31 9.84
CA TYR A 284 15.41 -0.89 9.80
C TYR A 284 16.31 -0.52 8.62
N GLY A 285 16.11 0.68 8.06
CA GLY A 285 16.91 1.21 6.95
C GLY A 285 18.29 1.73 7.40
N LYS A 286 18.31 2.85 8.13
CA LYS A 286 19.55 3.50 8.57
C LYS A 286 19.98 3.04 9.97
N PRO A 287 21.24 2.60 10.16
CA PRO A 287 21.76 2.23 11.47
C PRO A 287 22.16 3.49 12.27
N HIS A 288 21.26 4.01 13.09
CA HIS A 288 21.59 4.96 14.16
C HIS A 288 21.21 4.32 15.50
N ILE A 289 22.05 3.40 15.97
CA ILE A 289 21.71 2.53 17.09
C ILE A 289 21.91 3.30 18.41
N ASP A 290 20.81 3.68 19.04
CA ASP A 290 20.81 4.16 20.42
C ASP A 290 21.09 2.97 21.38
N PRO A 291 22.10 3.04 22.25
CA PRO A 291 22.45 1.94 23.16
C PRO A 291 21.33 1.56 24.13
N GLY A 292 20.54 2.54 24.59
CA GLY A 292 19.38 2.32 25.43
C GLY A 292 18.28 1.59 24.67
N ALA A 293 18.01 2.01 23.43
CA ALA A 293 16.97 1.40 22.60
C ALA A 293 17.37 -0.04 22.26
N LYS A 294 18.65 -0.26 21.91
CA LYS A 294 19.20 -1.60 21.71
C LYS A 294 19.04 -2.48 22.94
N LYS A 295 19.30 -1.94 24.14
CA LYS A 295 19.12 -2.68 25.40
C LYS A 295 17.66 -3.05 25.63
N ILE A 296 16.73 -2.09 25.50
CA ILE A 296 15.29 -2.31 25.65
C ILE A 296 14.80 -3.36 24.66
N LEU A 297 15.08 -3.17 23.37
CA LEU A 297 14.62 -4.08 22.34
C LEU A 297 15.24 -5.47 22.50
N LYS A 298 16.52 -5.56 22.89
CA LYS A 298 17.16 -6.84 23.18
C LYS A 298 16.49 -7.51 24.38
N GLU A 299 16.38 -6.87 25.53
CA GLU A 299 15.84 -7.47 26.76
C GLU A 299 14.35 -7.82 26.64
N CYS A 300 13.55 -6.97 25.99
CA CYS A 300 12.11 -7.16 25.88
C CYS A 300 11.71 -8.09 24.72
N LEU A 301 12.58 -8.28 23.72
CA LEU A 301 12.26 -9.06 22.53
C LEU A 301 13.17 -10.28 22.30
N ASP A 302 14.20 -10.52 23.15
CA ASP A 302 15.14 -11.63 22.98
C ASP A 302 14.44 -13.00 22.99
N GLY A 303 14.86 -13.88 22.08
CA GLY A 303 14.40 -15.26 21.96
C GLY A 303 13.12 -15.49 21.15
N LYS A 304 12.36 -14.44 20.79
CA LYS A 304 11.15 -14.55 19.95
C LYS A 304 11.10 -13.60 18.75
N SER A 305 11.85 -12.51 18.78
CA SER A 305 11.77 -11.47 17.77
C SER A 305 13.09 -11.23 17.04
N LYS A 306 13.01 -10.76 15.80
CA LYS A 306 14.18 -10.49 14.95
C LYS A 306 14.36 -8.98 14.77
N ILE A 307 15.56 -8.46 15.04
CA ILE A 307 15.91 -7.05 14.80
C ILE A 307 17.09 -7.05 13.86
N ARG A 308 16.91 -6.48 12.66
CA ARG A 308 17.95 -6.54 11.63
C ARG A 308 17.91 -5.32 10.70
N PRO A 309 19.05 -4.93 10.11
CA PRO A 309 19.03 -4.00 9.02
C PRO A 309 18.29 -4.61 7.82
N LYS A 310 17.73 -3.75 6.96
CA LYS A 310 17.27 -4.15 5.64
C LYS A 310 18.42 -4.78 4.85
N ALA A 311 18.16 -5.90 4.17
CA ALA A 311 19.12 -6.51 3.27
C ALA A 311 19.45 -5.56 2.10
N ILE A 312 20.73 -5.47 1.75
CA ILE A 312 21.23 -4.70 0.59
C ILE A 312 21.03 -5.53 -0.68
#